data_AF-A0A157SQK9-F1
#
_entry.id   AF-A0A157SQK9-F1
#
_cell.length_a   1.000
_cell.length_b   1.000
_cell.length_c   1.000
_cell.angle_alpha   90.00
_cell.angle_beta   90.00
_cell.angle_gamma   90.00
#
_symmetry.space_group_name_H-M   'P 1'
#
loop_
_entity.id
_entity.type
_entity.pdbx_description
1 polymer ?
#
loop_
_entity_poly.entity_id
_entity_poly.type
_entity_poly.pdbx_seq_one_letter_code
_entity_poly.pdbx_strand_id
1 'polypeptide(L)'
;MAENWPNLLPRKTFRVAACLHQRLDSGHFSWARSCQTRIECEAPAAATSGKPPAFFYIRACDNRTNYRLAGAREGWPQDTYGTPFMFGDILRFLLEILFTLFGAALILRAWIHAVRLHPFNPMARAVYQGTNWLVAPLRKLLPSTGKIDWASLVGVWLTALVYMVLMWLVTVGSLVPLALLPATAGSALLMSLKWALNLIVWLTLIQAVLSWVNPMAPLMPLLQTLTAPLLDPIRQILPRTGIDFSPLVLLVLAQVLLMVLARLTYSMMGV
;
A
#
# COMPACT_ATOMS: atom_id res chain seq x y z
N MET A 1 -52.14 21.71 40.05
CA MET A 1 -52.00 20.32 40.51
C MET A 1 -50.51 20.02 40.54
N ALA A 2 -49.96 19.93 41.75
CA ALA A 2 -48.59 19.56 42.01
C ALA A 2 -48.57 18.07 42.34
N GLU A 3 -47.76 17.28 41.62
CA GLU A 3 -47.46 15.89 41.99
C GLU A 3 -45.93 15.73 42.11
N ASN A 4 -45.49 16.00 43.34
CA ASN A 4 -44.62 15.19 44.17
C ASN A 4 -43.93 13.95 43.52
N TRP A 5 -42.58 13.99 43.44
CA TRP A 5 -41.72 12.86 43.84
C TRP A 5 -40.49 13.39 44.57
N PRO A 6 -40.20 12.94 45.80
CA PRO A 6 -39.02 13.31 46.56
C PRO A 6 -37.86 12.34 46.32
N ASN A 7 -36.66 12.88 46.53
CA ASN A 7 -35.47 12.21 47.08
C ASN A 7 -34.52 11.37 46.17
N LEU A 8 -33.23 11.73 46.35
CA LEU A 8 -32.03 10.88 46.39
C LEU A 8 -31.41 10.46 45.05
N LEU A 9 -30.39 11.20 44.61
CA LEU A 9 -29.11 10.59 44.24
C LEU A 9 -27.93 11.45 44.75
N PRO A 10 -26.87 10.84 45.31
CA PRO A 10 -25.81 11.52 46.06
C PRO A 10 -24.85 12.26 45.12
N ARG A 11 -24.39 13.47 45.54
CA ARG A 11 -23.21 14.11 44.97
C ARG A 11 -22.01 13.16 45.15
N LYS A 12 -21.66 12.38 44.13
CA LYS A 12 -20.42 11.61 44.14
C LYS A 12 -19.25 12.54 43.82
N THR A 13 -18.68 13.16 44.85
CA THR A 13 -17.34 13.75 44.78
C THR A 13 -16.33 12.62 44.66
N PHE A 14 -15.68 12.47 43.51
CA PHE A 14 -14.51 11.62 43.39
C PHE A 14 -13.27 12.45 43.74
N ARG A 15 -12.55 12.03 44.79
CA ARG A 15 -11.22 12.53 45.15
C ARG A 15 -10.19 11.53 44.64
N VAL A 16 -9.22 12.00 43.87
CA VAL A 16 -8.01 11.24 43.53
C VAL A 16 -6.81 12.18 43.70
N ALA A 17 -5.77 11.74 44.43
CA ALA A 17 -4.72 12.57 45.05
C ALA A 17 -3.29 12.26 44.58
N ALA A 18 -2.29 13.01 45.14
CA ALA A 18 -1.23 13.70 44.38
C ALA A 18 0.30 13.45 44.70
N CYS A 19 1.21 13.88 43.80
CA CYS A 19 2.67 13.54 43.61
C CYS A 19 3.07 12.20 42.87
N LEU A 20 3.83 12.33 41.76
CA LEU A 20 4.61 11.42 40.88
C LEU A 20 5.90 10.90 41.55
N HIS A 21 6.60 9.94 40.91
CA HIS A 21 7.98 9.55 41.25
C HIS A 21 8.99 10.20 40.28
N GLN A 22 9.96 10.94 40.80
CA GLN A 22 11.07 11.54 40.05
C GLN A 22 12.37 10.81 40.43
N ARG A 23 13.23 10.49 39.44
CA ARG A 23 14.56 9.88 39.66
C ARG A 23 15.58 11.02 39.77
N LEU A 24 16.35 11.07 40.86
CA LEU A 24 17.44 12.02 41.07
C LEU A 24 18.80 11.29 41.06
N ASP A 25 19.79 11.91 40.42
CA ASP A 25 21.11 11.39 40.02
C ASP A 25 22.14 11.19 41.16
N SER A 26 21.72 10.90 42.39
CA SER A 26 22.68 10.71 43.48
C SER A 26 22.23 9.64 44.48
N GLY A 27 22.58 8.38 44.20
CA GLY A 27 23.02 7.33 45.14
C GLY A 27 22.28 6.98 46.44
N HIS A 28 21.25 7.70 46.91
CA HIS A 28 20.60 7.44 48.20
C HIS A 28 19.08 7.69 48.15
N PHE A 29 18.31 6.70 48.61
CA PHE A 29 16.84 6.73 48.69
C PHE A 29 16.38 7.21 50.08
N SER A 30 15.52 8.22 50.14
CA SER A 30 14.84 8.68 51.38
C SER A 30 13.39 9.02 51.08
N TRP A 31 12.46 8.57 51.95
CA TRP A 31 11.02 8.71 51.80
C TRP A 31 10.50 9.94 52.57
N ALA A 32 10.12 11.01 51.87
CA ALA A 32 9.41 12.15 52.46
C ALA A 32 7.93 12.16 52.03
N ARG A 33 7.03 12.16 53.03
CA ARG A 33 5.58 12.29 52.90
C ARG A 33 5.17 13.76 53.04
N SER A 34 4.73 14.40 51.97
CA SER A 34 3.91 15.62 52.03
C SER A 34 3.12 15.77 50.74
N CYS A 35 1.81 15.94 50.85
CA CYS A 35 0.86 15.87 49.75
C CYS A 35 -0.34 16.77 50.07
N GLN A 36 -0.23 18.05 49.74
CA GLN A 36 -1.26 19.04 50.07
C GLN A 36 -1.49 20.00 48.91
N THR A 37 -2.44 19.66 48.02
CA THR A 37 -3.19 20.62 47.22
C THR A 37 -4.60 20.08 46.97
N ARG A 38 -5.60 20.85 47.40
CA ARG A 38 -7.02 20.62 47.16
C ARG A 38 -7.39 21.39 45.89
N ILE A 39 -7.90 20.70 44.86
CA ILE A 39 -8.42 21.34 43.65
C ILE A 39 -9.93 21.10 43.62
N GLU A 40 -10.71 22.16 43.78
CA GLU A 40 -12.17 22.17 43.61
C GLU A 40 -12.47 22.70 42.20
N CYS A 41 -13.15 21.90 41.37
CA CYS A 41 -13.63 22.33 40.05
C CYS A 41 -15.16 22.31 40.05
N GLU A 42 -15.76 23.48 39.83
CA GLU A 42 -17.21 23.68 39.76
C GLU A 42 -17.65 23.61 38.28
N ALA A 43 -18.62 22.75 37.95
CA ALA A 43 -19.13 22.63 36.58
C ALA A 43 -20.20 23.69 36.32
N PRO A 44 -20.18 24.43 35.19
CA PRO A 44 -21.25 25.38 34.89
C PRO A 44 -22.51 24.65 34.45
N ALA A 45 -23.66 25.17 34.88
CA ALA A 45 -24.99 24.64 34.60
C ALA A 45 -25.25 24.51 33.08
N ALA A 46 -25.80 23.37 32.68
CA ALA A 46 -26.12 23.03 31.30
C ALA A 46 -27.10 24.04 30.67
N ALA A 47 -26.68 24.67 29.57
CA ALA A 47 -27.55 25.47 28.73
C ALA A 47 -28.48 24.56 27.91
N THR A 48 -29.78 24.84 27.99
CA THR A 48 -30.88 24.21 27.27
C THR A 48 -30.81 24.49 25.77
N SER A 49 -30.06 23.71 25.01
CA SER A 49 -30.34 23.44 23.60
C SER A 49 -29.67 22.12 23.22
N GLY A 50 -30.39 21.22 22.56
CA GLY A 50 -29.99 19.83 22.34
C GLY A 50 -28.79 19.61 21.40
N LYS A 51 -27.62 20.12 21.76
CA LYS A 51 -26.30 19.74 21.21
C LYS A 51 -25.29 19.74 22.37
N PRO A 52 -24.44 18.71 22.52
CA PRO A 52 -23.36 18.77 23.50
C PRO A 52 -22.32 19.82 23.07
N PRO A 53 -21.79 20.62 24.00
CA PRO A 53 -20.68 21.52 23.69
C PRO A 53 -19.43 20.70 23.36
N ALA A 54 -18.89 20.93 22.18
CA ALA A 54 -17.54 20.52 21.83
C ALA A 54 -16.54 21.32 22.70
N PHE A 55 -15.49 20.64 23.15
CA PHE A 55 -14.33 21.19 23.83
C PHE A 55 -14.55 21.76 25.25
N PHE A 56 -14.47 20.88 26.24
CA PHE A 56 -13.78 21.24 27.48
C PHE A 56 -12.31 20.84 27.35
N TYR A 57 -11.44 21.82 27.12
CA TYR A 57 -10.01 21.67 27.41
C TYR A 57 -9.86 21.57 28.93
N ILE A 58 -9.61 20.36 29.44
CA ILE A 58 -9.05 20.24 30.79
C ILE A 58 -7.56 20.52 30.66
N ARG A 59 -7.19 21.78 30.92
CA ARG A 59 -5.80 22.19 31.18
C ARG A 59 -5.29 21.33 32.36
N ALA A 60 -4.21 20.60 32.12
CA ALA A 60 -3.62 19.69 33.09
C ALA A 60 -3.36 20.37 34.43
N CYS A 61 -3.82 19.74 35.52
CA CYS A 61 -3.15 19.85 36.80
C CYS A 61 -2.48 18.51 37.09
N ASP A 62 -1.15 18.53 37.02
CA ASP A 62 -0.22 17.68 37.76
C ASP A 62 -0.77 17.43 39.18
N ASN A 63 -0.70 16.25 39.81
CA ASN A 63 0.41 15.31 39.90
C ASN A 63 -0.11 13.98 40.52
N ARG A 64 0.51 12.82 40.22
CA ARG A 64 0.30 11.40 40.72
C ARG A 64 -0.37 10.33 39.80
N THR A 65 -0.07 9.10 40.24
CA THR A 65 -0.39 7.70 39.91
C THR A 65 -1.49 7.37 38.91
N ASN A 66 -1.03 6.67 37.87
CA ASN A 66 -1.40 5.28 37.52
C ASN A 66 -2.77 4.80 38.04
N TYR A 67 -3.72 4.71 37.11
CA TYR A 67 -4.76 3.68 37.11
C TYR A 67 -4.63 2.92 35.79
N ARG A 68 -4.04 1.73 35.83
CA ARG A 68 -4.44 0.70 34.87
C ARG A 68 -5.83 0.27 35.31
N LEU A 69 -6.83 0.43 34.44
CA LEU A 69 -7.64 -0.68 33.97
C LEU A 69 -8.49 -0.25 32.76
N ALA A 70 -8.39 -1.08 31.73
CA ALA A 70 -9.41 -1.37 30.74
C ALA A 70 -9.87 -0.22 29.83
N GLY A 71 -9.17 -0.11 28.70
CA GLY A 71 -9.83 -0.20 27.40
C GLY A 71 -10.89 0.86 27.11
N ALA A 72 -10.49 2.13 27.07
CA ALA A 72 -11.12 3.03 26.12
C ALA A 72 -10.81 2.48 24.73
N ARG A 73 -11.72 1.68 24.17
CA ARG A 73 -11.79 1.52 22.71
C ARG A 73 -12.08 2.92 22.19
N GLU A 74 -11.03 3.64 21.83
CA GLU A 74 -11.08 4.88 21.05
C GLU A 74 -11.51 4.52 19.62
N GLY A 75 -12.73 3.98 19.49
CA GLY A 75 -13.45 3.94 18.23
C GLY A 75 -14.19 5.25 18.12
N TRP A 76 -13.52 6.30 17.66
CA TRP A 76 -14.23 7.49 17.21
C TRP A 76 -15.19 7.08 16.07
N PRO A 77 -16.46 7.53 16.10
CA PRO A 77 -17.45 7.26 15.04
C PRO A 77 -16.98 7.89 13.72
N GLN A 78 -17.28 7.27 12.58
CA GLN A 78 -16.70 7.62 11.27
C GLN A 78 -17.74 8.23 10.31
N ASP A 79 -18.84 8.69 10.88
CA ASP A 79 -20.15 8.78 10.23
C ASP A 79 -20.37 10.06 9.41
N THR A 80 -19.38 10.96 9.27
CA THR A 80 -19.60 12.24 8.57
C THR A 80 -19.19 12.17 7.10
N TYR A 81 -20.07 11.55 6.33
CA TYR A 81 -20.07 11.47 4.86
C TYR A 81 -20.28 12.84 4.20
N GLY A 82 -19.43 13.17 3.23
CA GLY A 82 -19.53 14.41 2.45
C GLY A 82 -18.41 14.69 1.44
N THR A 83 -18.01 13.69 0.63
CA THR A 83 -17.72 13.82 -0.81
C THR A 83 -16.67 14.85 -1.34
N PRO A 84 -15.41 14.83 -0.85
CA PRO A 84 -14.30 14.96 -1.83
C PRO A 84 -13.27 13.82 -1.79
N PHE A 85 -13.13 13.10 -0.68
CA PHE A 85 -12.11 12.02 -0.54
C PHE A 85 -12.48 10.75 -1.32
N MET A 86 -13.75 10.31 -1.27
CA MET A 86 -14.17 9.05 -1.92
C MET A 86 -13.93 9.02 -3.44
N PHE A 87 -14.23 10.14 -4.13
CA PHE A 87 -14.00 10.21 -5.57
C PHE A 87 -12.50 10.17 -5.93
N GLY A 88 -11.64 10.78 -5.10
CA GLY A 88 -10.19 10.70 -5.25
C GLY A 88 -9.66 9.28 -5.09
N ASP A 89 -10.15 8.54 -4.09
CA ASP A 89 -9.74 7.15 -3.85
C ASP A 89 -10.21 6.20 -4.94
N ILE A 90 -11.46 6.35 -5.40
CA ILE A 90 -11.99 5.59 -6.55
C ILE A 90 -11.17 5.89 -7.81
N LEU A 91 -10.86 7.16 -8.09
CA LEU A 91 -10.06 7.53 -9.25
C LEU A 91 -8.63 6.95 -9.17
N ARG A 92 -7.99 7.01 -8.00
CA ARG A 92 -6.66 6.40 -7.78
C ARG A 92 -6.69 4.90 -8.01
N PHE A 93 -7.70 4.21 -7.51
CA PHE A 93 -7.88 2.78 -7.72
C PHE A 93 -8.11 2.44 -9.20
N LEU A 94 -8.97 3.19 -9.90
CA LEU A 94 -9.21 3.01 -11.34
C LEU A 94 -7.94 3.26 -12.16
N LEU A 95 -7.19 4.32 -11.84
CA LEU A 95 -5.89 4.59 -12.46
C LEU A 95 -4.91 3.45 -12.17
N GLU A 96 -4.81 2.99 -10.93
CA GLU A 96 -3.94 1.89 -10.56
C GLU A 96 -4.25 0.62 -11.36
N ILE A 97 -5.51 0.18 -11.40
CA ILE A 97 -5.90 -1.00 -12.20
C ILE A 97 -5.61 -0.78 -13.68
N LEU A 98 -6.04 0.35 -14.25
CA LEU A 98 -5.89 0.61 -15.67
C LEU A 98 -4.42 0.59 -16.10
N PHE A 99 -3.57 1.34 -15.38
CA PHE A 99 -2.15 1.45 -15.72
C PHE A 99 -1.35 0.20 -15.36
N THR A 100 -1.69 -0.51 -14.27
CA THR A 100 -1.02 -1.77 -13.93
C THR A 100 -1.34 -2.87 -14.93
N LEU A 101 -2.60 -3.04 -15.34
CA LEU A 101 -2.98 -4.02 -16.36
C LEU A 101 -2.38 -3.66 -17.72
N PHE A 102 -2.46 -2.38 -18.11
CA PHE A 102 -1.91 -1.95 -19.39
C PHE A 102 -0.37 -2.04 -19.43
N GLY A 103 0.29 -1.63 -18.35
CA GLY A 103 1.74 -1.80 -18.17
C GLY A 103 2.15 -3.28 -18.20
N ALA A 104 1.42 -4.14 -17.49
CA ALA A 104 1.63 -5.59 -17.53
C ALA A 104 1.43 -6.16 -18.94
N ALA A 105 0.44 -5.70 -19.70
CA ALA A 105 0.22 -6.12 -21.09
C ALA A 105 1.40 -5.72 -22.01
N LEU A 106 1.94 -4.51 -21.86
CA LEU A 106 3.12 -4.07 -22.62
C LEU A 106 4.38 -4.86 -22.25
N ILE A 107 4.58 -5.17 -20.97
CA ILE A 107 5.70 -6.01 -20.52
C ILE A 107 5.53 -7.43 -21.05
N LEU A 108 4.31 -7.98 -20.96
CA LEU A 108 3.99 -9.30 -21.49
C LEU A 108 4.25 -9.37 -23.00
N ARG A 109 3.90 -8.32 -23.75
CA ARG A 109 4.26 -8.21 -25.18
C ARG A 109 5.76 -8.28 -25.41
N ALA A 110 6.55 -7.50 -24.66
CA ALA A 110 8.00 -7.51 -24.76
C ALA A 110 8.56 -8.91 -24.42
N TRP A 111 7.97 -9.58 -23.43
CA TRP A 111 8.36 -10.92 -23.00
C TRP A 111 8.01 -12.01 -24.02
N ILE A 112 6.81 -11.96 -24.61
CA ILE A 112 6.36 -12.84 -25.71
C ILE A 112 7.33 -12.74 -26.89
N HIS A 113 7.78 -11.52 -27.22
CA HIS A 113 8.78 -11.30 -28.26
C HIS A 113 10.15 -11.90 -27.89
N ALA A 114 10.58 -11.73 -26.63
CA ALA A 114 11.84 -12.28 -26.13
C ALA A 114 11.88 -13.82 -26.14
N VAL A 115 10.77 -14.47 -25.77
CA VAL A 115 10.61 -15.93 -25.77
C VAL A 115 10.30 -16.48 -27.18
N ARG A 116 10.03 -15.61 -28.16
CA ARG A 116 9.67 -15.98 -29.55
C ARG A 116 8.42 -16.86 -29.63
N LEU A 117 7.42 -16.54 -28.81
CA LEU A 117 6.15 -17.27 -28.82
C LEU A 117 5.42 -17.08 -30.16
N HIS A 118 4.81 -18.15 -30.67
CA HIS A 118 4.14 -18.14 -31.97
C HIS A 118 2.94 -17.16 -32.02
N PRO A 119 2.87 -16.20 -32.98
CA PRO A 119 1.84 -15.15 -33.02
C PRO A 119 0.39 -15.63 -33.19
N PHE A 120 0.18 -16.86 -33.63
CA PHE A 120 -1.16 -17.44 -33.80
C PHE A 120 -1.85 -17.76 -32.46
N ASN A 121 -1.12 -17.78 -31.35
CA ASN A 121 -1.71 -18.00 -30.02
C ASN A 121 -2.76 -16.92 -29.68
N PRO A 122 -3.97 -17.30 -29.24
CA PRO A 122 -5.06 -16.34 -29.00
C PRO A 122 -4.71 -15.30 -27.92
N MET A 123 -4.02 -15.71 -26.86
CA MET A 123 -3.58 -14.82 -25.79
C MET A 123 -2.53 -13.81 -26.27
N ALA A 124 -1.58 -14.26 -27.10
CA ALA A 124 -0.59 -13.37 -27.70
C ALA A 124 -1.29 -12.33 -28.59
N ARG A 125 -2.23 -12.76 -29.43
CA ARG A 125 -3.01 -11.88 -30.30
C ARG A 125 -3.78 -10.82 -29.50
N ALA A 126 -4.43 -11.19 -28.39
CA ALA A 126 -5.14 -10.26 -27.53
C ALA A 126 -4.21 -9.16 -26.98
N VAL A 127 -3.02 -9.55 -26.50
CA VAL A 127 -2.01 -8.61 -26.00
C VAL A 127 -1.51 -7.67 -27.10
N TYR A 128 -1.20 -8.19 -28.30
CA TYR A 128 -0.77 -7.36 -29.43
C TYR A 128 -1.86 -6.39 -29.87
N GLN A 129 -3.11 -6.84 -29.98
CA GLN A 129 -4.24 -5.99 -30.37
C GLN A 129 -4.48 -4.85 -29.37
N GLY A 130 -4.46 -5.15 -28.06
CA GLY A 130 -4.69 -4.15 -27.02
C GLY A 130 -3.57 -3.11 -26.87
N THR A 131 -2.35 -3.42 -27.30
CA THR A 131 -1.17 -2.56 -27.11
C THR A 131 -0.64 -1.93 -28.41
N ASN A 132 -1.08 -2.41 -29.57
CA ASN A 132 -0.56 -1.97 -30.87
C ASN A 132 -0.76 -0.48 -31.14
N TRP A 133 -1.86 0.11 -30.70
CA TRP A 133 -2.13 1.53 -30.91
C TRP A 133 -1.05 2.44 -30.29
N LEU A 134 -0.44 2.02 -29.18
CA LEU A 134 0.67 2.74 -28.53
C LEU A 134 2.03 2.36 -29.10
N VAL A 135 2.26 1.06 -29.37
CA VAL A 135 3.58 0.58 -29.79
C VAL A 135 3.86 0.85 -31.27
N ALA A 136 2.85 0.80 -32.15
CA ALA A 136 3.00 1.05 -33.58
C ALA A 136 3.56 2.45 -33.93
N PRO A 137 3.07 3.56 -33.33
CA PRO A 137 3.70 4.87 -33.56
C PRO A 137 5.13 4.93 -33.01
N LEU A 138 5.39 4.29 -31.86
CA LEU A 138 6.72 4.30 -31.24
C LEU A 138 7.76 3.51 -32.04
N ARG A 139 7.33 2.44 -32.73
CA ARG A 139 8.16 1.66 -33.66
C ARG A 139 8.63 2.45 -34.89
N LYS A 140 8.00 3.59 -35.21
CA LYS A 140 8.51 4.47 -36.27
C LYS A 140 9.82 5.15 -35.87
N LEU A 141 10.03 5.37 -34.56
CA LEU A 141 11.23 6.02 -34.02
C LEU A 141 12.26 5.00 -33.55
N LEU A 142 11.81 3.85 -33.03
CA LEU A 142 12.67 2.84 -32.40
C LEU A 142 12.71 1.56 -33.23
N PRO A 143 13.90 1.08 -33.65
CA PRO A 143 14.04 -0.19 -34.32
C PRO A 143 13.80 -1.36 -33.36
N SER A 144 13.19 -2.43 -33.86
CA SER A 144 13.07 -3.70 -33.14
C SER A 144 14.32 -4.54 -33.39
N THR A 145 15.35 -4.36 -32.57
CA THR A 145 16.64 -5.04 -32.75
C THR A 145 16.69 -6.39 -32.01
N GLY A 146 16.82 -7.48 -32.76
CA GLY A 146 17.15 -8.80 -32.19
C GLY A 146 16.01 -9.45 -31.39
N LYS A 147 16.29 -9.90 -30.17
CA LYS A 147 15.33 -10.60 -29.28
C LYS A 147 14.45 -9.65 -28.47
N ILE A 148 14.80 -8.36 -28.36
CA ILE A 148 14.13 -7.41 -27.45
C ILE A 148 13.32 -6.41 -28.27
N ASP A 149 12.04 -6.23 -27.90
CA ASP A 149 11.18 -5.20 -28.49
C ASP A 149 11.36 -3.87 -27.74
N TRP A 150 12.33 -3.05 -28.18
CA TRP A 150 12.64 -1.75 -27.59
C TRP A 150 11.44 -0.80 -27.57
N ALA A 151 10.60 -0.84 -28.60
CA ALA A 151 9.40 -0.01 -28.64
C ALA A 151 8.40 -0.41 -27.55
N SER A 152 8.27 -1.70 -27.23
CA SER A 152 7.46 -2.11 -26.09
C SER A 152 8.07 -1.65 -24.77
N LEU A 153 9.39 -1.77 -24.57
CA LEU A 153 10.06 -1.33 -23.33
C LEU A 153 9.92 0.17 -23.07
N VAL A 154 10.15 1.00 -24.09
CA VAL A 154 9.95 2.46 -23.97
C VAL A 154 8.47 2.77 -23.75
N GLY A 155 7.56 2.02 -24.38
CA GLY A 155 6.12 2.13 -24.12
C GLY A 155 5.75 1.85 -22.65
N VAL A 156 6.35 0.83 -22.03
CA VAL A 156 6.16 0.54 -20.59
C VAL A 156 6.65 1.71 -19.74
N TRP A 157 7.85 2.22 -20.01
CA TRP A 157 8.43 3.33 -19.24
C TRP A 157 7.59 4.61 -19.38
N LEU A 158 7.15 4.95 -20.59
CA LEU A 158 6.24 6.10 -20.82
C LEU A 158 4.91 5.92 -20.09
N THR A 159 4.34 4.71 -20.13
CA THR A 159 3.12 4.38 -19.39
C THR A 159 3.30 4.55 -17.87
N ALA A 160 4.44 4.11 -17.34
CA ALA A 160 4.78 4.29 -15.92
C ALA A 160 4.99 5.75 -15.55
N LEU A 161 5.60 6.54 -16.43
CA LEU A 161 5.78 7.98 -16.25
C LEU A 161 4.44 8.72 -16.21
N VAL A 162 3.56 8.43 -17.17
CA VAL A 162 2.20 9.00 -17.21
C VAL A 162 1.42 8.60 -15.95
N TYR A 163 1.50 7.34 -15.54
CA TYR A 163 0.90 6.88 -14.29
C TYR A 163 1.40 7.66 -13.06
N MET A 164 2.72 7.84 -12.92
CA MET A 164 3.32 8.59 -11.80
C MET A 164 2.85 10.05 -11.80
N VAL A 165 2.83 10.71 -12.95
CA VAL A 165 2.39 12.11 -13.08
C VAL A 165 0.90 12.24 -12.75
N LEU A 166 0.05 11.35 -13.26
CA LEU A 166 -1.39 11.36 -12.96
C LEU A 166 -1.64 11.07 -11.48
N MET A 167 -0.93 10.10 -10.88
CA MET A 167 -1.05 9.82 -9.45
C MET A 167 -0.58 10.99 -8.60
N TRP A 168 0.49 11.68 -8.99
CA TRP A 168 0.91 12.92 -8.32
C TRP A 168 -0.17 14.00 -8.43
N LEU A 169 -0.74 14.20 -9.62
CA LEU A 169 -1.80 15.19 -9.84
C LEU A 169 -3.04 14.91 -8.98
N VAL A 170 -3.45 13.64 -8.85
CA VAL A 170 -4.62 13.24 -8.04
C VAL A 170 -4.32 13.22 -6.54
N THR A 171 -3.06 13.08 -6.14
CA THR A 171 -2.67 13.08 -4.71
C THR A 171 -2.38 14.47 -4.18
N VAL A 172 -1.63 15.28 -4.94
CA VAL A 172 -1.17 16.62 -4.55
C VAL A 172 -2.09 17.71 -5.09
N GLY A 173 -2.83 17.47 -6.18
CA GLY A 173 -3.69 18.47 -6.82
C GLY A 173 -2.94 19.50 -7.66
N SER A 174 -1.66 19.26 -7.95
CA SER A 174 -0.80 20.15 -8.73
C SER A 174 0.04 19.37 -9.73
N LEU A 175 0.51 20.03 -10.79
CA LEU A 175 1.47 19.44 -11.72
C LEU A 175 2.80 19.20 -11.02
N VAL A 176 3.53 18.18 -11.47
CA VAL A 176 4.87 17.89 -10.97
C VAL A 176 5.78 19.09 -11.26
N PRO A 177 6.45 19.66 -10.24
CA PRO A 177 7.42 20.74 -10.45
C PRO A 177 8.51 20.32 -11.44
N LEU A 178 8.93 21.21 -12.34
CA LEU A 178 9.91 20.90 -13.39
C LEU A 178 11.23 20.36 -12.82
N ALA A 179 11.62 20.83 -11.64
CA ALA A 179 12.81 20.37 -10.91
C ALA A 179 12.74 18.90 -10.47
N LEU A 180 11.55 18.35 -10.26
CA LEU A 180 11.35 16.96 -9.85
C LEU A 180 11.18 16.00 -11.03
N LEU A 181 11.04 16.52 -12.27
CA LEU A 181 10.84 15.67 -13.45
C LEU A 181 11.93 14.61 -13.63
N PRO A 182 13.24 14.90 -13.48
CA PRO A 182 14.28 13.88 -13.60
C PRO A 182 14.13 12.76 -12.57
N ALA A 183 13.78 13.10 -11.32
CA ALA A 183 13.53 12.12 -10.27
C ALA A 183 12.30 11.25 -10.58
N THR A 184 11.21 11.85 -11.07
CA THR A 184 10.01 11.10 -11.48
C THR A 184 10.23 10.21 -12.70
N ALA A 185 11.08 10.64 -13.64
CA ALA A 185 11.51 9.85 -14.79
C ALA A 185 12.34 8.63 -14.35
N GLY A 186 13.22 8.82 -13.36
CA GLY A 186 13.97 7.72 -12.72
C GLY A 186 13.08 6.76 -11.95
N SER A 187 12.14 7.27 -11.15
CA SER A 187 11.19 6.41 -10.40
C SER A 187 10.23 5.65 -11.33
N ALA A 188 9.87 6.21 -12.48
CA ALA A 188 9.08 5.52 -13.50
C ALA A 188 9.79 4.26 -14.03
N LEU A 189 11.13 4.26 -14.11
CA LEU A 189 11.90 3.06 -14.46
C LEU A 189 11.78 1.98 -13.39
N LEU A 190 11.91 2.35 -12.10
CA LEU A 190 11.71 1.41 -10.99
C LEU A 190 10.27 0.87 -10.95
N MET A 191 9.28 1.73 -11.25
CA MET A 191 7.88 1.33 -11.34
C MET A 191 7.65 0.33 -12.49
N SER A 192 8.27 0.53 -13.65
CA SER A 192 8.20 -0.42 -14.77
C SER A 192 8.76 -1.79 -14.38
N LEU A 193 9.85 -1.82 -13.62
CA LEU A 193 10.44 -3.06 -13.11
C LEU A 193 9.56 -3.71 -12.05
N LYS A 194 8.93 -2.92 -11.16
CA LYS A 194 7.92 -3.42 -10.21
C LYS A 194 6.77 -4.10 -10.95
N TRP A 195 6.25 -3.51 -12.03
CA TRP A 195 5.21 -4.15 -12.84
C TRP A 195 5.70 -5.45 -13.49
N ALA A 196 6.95 -5.50 -13.95
CA ALA A 196 7.52 -6.71 -14.54
C ALA A 196 7.62 -7.86 -13.53
N LEU A 197 8.09 -7.58 -12.32
CA LEU A 197 8.16 -8.57 -11.25
C LEU A 197 6.78 -9.02 -10.79
N ASN A 198 5.81 -8.10 -10.69
CA ASN A 198 4.43 -8.48 -10.39
C ASN A 198 3.87 -9.41 -11.46
N LEU A 199 4.13 -9.13 -12.75
CA LEU A 199 3.72 -10.03 -13.84
C LEU A 199 4.35 -11.42 -13.68
N ILE A 200 5.63 -11.51 -13.33
CA ILE A 200 6.31 -12.79 -13.06
C ILE A 200 5.66 -13.52 -11.88
N VAL A 201 5.38 -12.81 -10.78
CA VAL A 201 4.70 -13.38 -9.60
C VAL A 201 3.34 -13.94 -10.00
N TRP A 202 2.52 -13.18 -10.72
CA TRP A 202 1.20 -13.64 -11.14
C TRP A 202 1.25 -14.82 -12.12
N LEU A 203 2.14 -14.79 -13.12
CA LEU A 203 2.31 -15.90 -14.06
C LEU A 203 2.74 -17.20 -13.35
N THR A 204 3.72 -17.09 -12.45
CA THR A 204 4.26 -18.24 -11.70
C THR A 204 3.26 -18.76 -10.67
N LEU A 205 2.51 -17.88 -10.03
CA LEU A 205 1.42 -18.25 -9.11
C LEU A 205 0.33 -19.03 -9.84
N ILE A 206 -0.16 -18.53 -11.00
CA ILE A 206 -1.18 -19.22 -11.79
C ILE A 206 -0.67 -20.59 -12.23
N GLN A 207 0.57 -20.70 -12.69
CA GLN A 207 1.17 -21.99 -13.07
C GLN A 207 1.28 -22.94 -11.88
N ALA A 208 1.73 -22.47 -10.72
CA ALA A 208 1.86 -23.28 -9.51
C ALA A 208 0.50 -23.83 -9.06
N VAL A 209 -0.53 -22.97 -9.02
CA VAL A 209 -1.90 -23.38 -8.70
C VAL A 209 -2.42 -24.40 -9.71
N LEU A 210 -2.27 -24.16 -11.01
CA LEU A 210 -2.71 -25.10 -12.03
C LEU A 210 -1.95 -26.43 -11.97
N SER A 211 -0.68 -26.44 -11.56
CA SER A 211 0.10 -27.68 -11.45
C SER A 211 -0.46 -28.63 -10.39
N TRP A 212 -1.05 -28.10 -9.32
CA TRP A 212 -1.69 -28.88 -8.26
C TRP A 212 -3.15 -29.21 -8.57
N VAL A 213 -3.88 -28.27 -9.18
CA VAL A 213 -5.31 -28.42 -9.43
C VAL A 213 -5.59 -29.24 -10.70
N ASN A 214 -4.96 -28.89 -11.82
CA ASN A 214 -5.14 -29.57 -13.11
C ASN A 214 -3.94 -29.34 -14.05
N PRO A 215 -2.97 -30.28 -14.09
CA PRO A 215 -1.80 -30.14 -14.96
C PRO A 215 -2.12 -30.21 -16.45
N MET A 216 -3.30 -30.73 -16.84
CA MET A 216 -3.72 -30.89 -18.24
C MET A 216 -4.57 -29.71 -18.75
N ALA A 217 -4.60 -28.59 -18.02
CA ALA A 217 -5.33 -27.40 -18.45
C ALA A 217 -4.80 -26.83 -19.78
N PRO A 218 -5.65 -26.35 -20.71
CA PRO A 218 -5.22 -25.81 -22.01
C PRO A 218 -4.24 -24.63 -21.93
N LEU A 219 -4.24 -23.91 -20.80
CA LEU A 219 -3.35 -22.76 -20.56
C LEU A 219 -1.95 -23.19 -20.10
N MET A 220 -1.78 -24.42 -19.63
CA MET A 220 -0.52 -24.90 -19.04
C MET A 220 0.67 -24.81 -19.99
N PRO A 221 0.59 -25.24 -21.28
CA PRO A 221 1.73 -25.15 -22.20
C PRO A 221 2.18 -23.71 -22.44
N LEU A 222 1.24 -22.77 -22.49
CA LEU A 222 1.54 -21.34 -22.63
C LEU A 222 2.30 -20.82 -21.40
N LEU A 223 1.81 -21.12 -20.20
CA LEU A 223 2.46 -20.70 -18.95
C LEU A 223 3.85 -21.30 -18.83
N GLN A 224 4.00 -22.61 -19.08
CA GLN A 224 5.30 -23.27 -19.06
C GLN A 224 6.28 -22.63 -20.05
N THR A 225 5.83 -22.26 -21.25
CA THR A 225 6.69 -21.57 -22.22
C THR A 225 7.11 -20.18 -21.74
N LEU A 226 6.18 -19.42 -21.13
CA LEU A 226 6.46 -18.08 -20.62
C LEU A 226 7.37 -18.09 -19.38
N THR A 227 7.29 -19.10 -18.53
CA THR A 227 8.05 -19.19 -17.27
C THR A 227 9.30 -20.05 -17.36
N ALA A 228 9.42 -20.93 -18.35
CA ALA A 228 10.62 -21.75 -18.62
C ALA A 228 11.94 -20.98 -18.51
N PRO A 229 12.16 -19.84 -19.19
CA PRO A 229 13.44 -19.12 -19.07
C PRO A 229 13.80 -18.65 -17.66
N LEU A 230 12.81 -18.51 -16.76
CA LEU A 230 13.02 -18.14 -15.36
C LEU A 230 13.10 -19.36 -14.44
N LEU A 231 12.34 -20.41 -14.74
CA LEU A 231 12.26 -21.63 -13.93
C LEU A 231 13.34 -22.66 -14.25
N ASP A 232 13.78 -22.75 -15.50
CA ASP A 232 14.76 -23.76 -15.94
C ASP A 232 16.11 -23.63 -15.23
N PRO A 233 16.67 -22.42 -15.00
CA PRO A 233 17.87 -22.27 -14.19
C PRO A 233 17.67 -22.76 -12.75
N ILE A 234 16.49 -22.57 -12.17
CA ILE A 234 16.16 -23.01 -10.81
C ILE A 234 16.00 -24.54 -10.77
N ARG A 235 15.36 -25.12 -11.80
CA ARG A 235 15.19 -26.58 -11.97
C ARG A 235 16.52 -27.32 -12.12
N GLN A 236 17.56 -26.66 -12.60
CA GLN A 236 18.90 -27.26 -12.69
C GLN A 236 19.58 -27.39 -11.32
N ILE A 237 19.20 -26.56 -10.34
CA ILE A 237 19.77 -26.56 -8.99
C ILE A 237 19.00 -27.50 -8.06
N LEU A 238 17.68 -27.60 -8.22
CA LEU A 238 16.83 -28.44 -7.38
C LEU A 238 16.86 -29.93 -7.84
N PRO A 239 16.85 -30.88 -6.89
CA PRO A 239 16.67 -32.29 -7.22
C PRO A 239 15.29 -32.53 -7.83
N ARG A 240 15.22 -33.42 -8.83
CA ARG A 240 13.96 -33.77 -9.52
C ARG A 240 13.09 -34.63 -8.61
N THR A 241 12.23 -33.99 -7.82
CA THR A 241 11.16 -34.64 -7.04
C THR A 241 9.91 -34.80 -7.89
N GLY A 242 8.96 -35.66 -7.49
CA GLY A 242 7.69 -35.86 -8.21
C GLY A 242 6.78 -34.62 -8.25
N ILE A 243 7.06 -33.59 -7.43
CA ILE A 243 6.37 -32.29 -7.40
C ILE A 243 7.39 -31.19 -7.71
N ASP A 244 7.04 -30.27 -8.62
CA ASP A 244 7.87 -29.13 -9.00
C ASP A 244 7.80 -28.03 -7.92
N PHE A 245 8.84 -27.89 -7.09
CA PHE A 245 8.97 -26.79 -6.12
C PHE A 245 9.62 -25.52 -6.69
N SER A 246 10.13 -25.58 -7.93
CA SER A 246 10.75 -24.43 -8.62
C SER A 246 9.89 -23.16 -8.65
N PRO A 247 8.55 -23.23 -8.88
CA PRO A 247 7.69 -22.06 -8.83
C PRO A 247 7.69 -21.35 -7.47
N LEU A 248 7.73 -22.10 -6.37
CA LEU A 248 7.76 -21.53 -5.02
C LEU A 248 9.06 -20.73 -4.79
N VAL A 249 10.20 -21.29 -5.20
CA VAL A 249 11.50 -20.61 -5.09
C VAL A 249 11.50 -19.32 -5.91
N LEU A 250 11.00 -19.35 -7.14
CA LEU A 250 10.92 -18.16 -7.99
C LEU A 250 10.00 -17.09 -7.38
N LEU A 251 8.87 -17.49 -6.78
CA LEU A 251 7.97 -16.57 -6.06
C LEU A 251 8.69 -15.88 -4.91
N VAL A 252 9.40 -16.63 -4.06
CA VAL A 252 10.15 -16.06 -2.93
C VAL A 252 11.21 -15.07 -3.41
N LEU A 253 11.99 -15.44 -4.44
CA LEU A 253 13.02 -14.55 -5.01
C LEU A 253 12.41 -13.27 -5.59
N ALA A 254 11.29 -13.38 -6.32
CA ALA A 254 10.59 -12.22 -6.87
C ALA A 254 10.03 -11.30 -5.77
N GLN A 255 9.51 -11.86 -4.67
CA GLN A 255 9.02 -11.08 -3.52
C GLN A 255 10.15 -10.31 -2.83
N VAL A 256 11.31 -10.96 -2.60
CA VAL A 256 12.48 -10.28 -2.04
C VAL A 256 12.91 -9.12 -2.94
N LEU A 257 12.95 -9.34 -4.26
CA LEU A 257 13.32 -8.29 -5.20
C LEU A 257 12.30 -7.13 -5.22
N LEU A 258 11.00 -7.43 -5.10
CA LEU A 258 9.96 -6.40 -4.94
C LEU A 258 10.17 -5.57 -3.66
N MET A 259 10.56 -6.18 -2.54
CA MET A 259 10.88 -5.46 -1.31
C MET A 259 12.09 -4.52 -1.49
N VAL A 260 13.13 -4.98 -2.19
CA VAL A 260 14.30 -4.15 -2.51
C VAL A 260 13.90 -2.96 -3.40
N LEU A 261 13.12 -3.20 -4.44
CA LEU A 261 12.65 -2.13 -5.33
C LEU A 261 11.76 -1.11 -4.62
N ALA A 262 10.90 -1.57 -3.70
CA ALA A 262 10.09 -0.66 -2.90
C ALA A 262 10.99 0.30 -2.11
N ARG A 263 12.01 -0.22 -1.42
CA ARG A 263 12.99 0.60 -0.67
C ARG A 263 13.73 1.58 -1.58
N LEU A 264 14.19 1.13 -2.74
CA LEU A 264 14.88 2.00 -3.72
C LEU A 264 13.96 3.12 -4.21
N THR A 265 12.70 2.80 -4.51
CA THR A 265 11.72 3.79 -4.99
C THR A 265 11.44 4.84 -3.92
N TYR A 266 11.29 4.45 -2.65
CA TYR A 266 11.13 5.41 -1.54
C TYR A 266 12.34 6.34 -1.42
N SER A 267 13.56 5.78 -1.48
CA SER A 267 14.78 6.59 -1.37
C SER A 267 14.93 7.64 -2.50
N MET A 268 14.44 7.34 -3.71
CA MET A 268 14.51 8.28 -4.84
C MET A 268 13.49 9.42 -4.76
N MET A 269 12.34 9.20 -4.11
CA MET A 269 11.31 10.21 -3.97
C MET A 269 11.53 11.14 -2.75
N GLY A 270 12.56 10.89 -1.95
CA GLY A 270 13.00 11.81 -0.89
C GLY A 270 12.02 11.93 0.29
N VAL A 271 11.29 10.86 0.59
CA VAL A 271 10.44 10.72 1.78
C VAL A 271 11.04 9.68 2.72
#